data_AF-A0A192H551-F1
#
_entry.id   AF-A0A192H551-F1
#
_cell.length_a   1.000
_cell.length_b   1.000
_cell.length_c   1.000
_cell.angle_alpha   90.00
_cell.angle_beta   90.00
_cell.angle_gamma   90.00
#
_symmetry.space_group_name_H-M   'P 1'
#
loop_
_entity.id
_entity.type
_entity.pdbx_description
1 polymer ?
#
loop_
_entity_poly.entity_id
_entity_poly.type
_entity_poly.pdbx_seq_one_letter_code
_entity_poly.pdbx_strand_id
1 'polypeptide(L)'
;MNKLILSKNLTKEQKQQVILTSGKTWDDVVAVNFQLRKDGTVANYSVDYKVDATSGDVVDAMNLLFTDKHSKSYQSAKNRANVSQGQINSARRLLKNEKKEG
;
A
#
# COMPACT_ATOMS: atom_id res chain seq x y z
N MET A 1 -23.05 5.96 -1.79
CA MET A 1 -22.63 4.97 -0.77
C MET A 1 -21.37 4.30 -1.26
N ASN A 2 -20.36 4.10 -0.42
CA ASN A 2 -19.12 3.43 -0.83
C ASN A 2 -19.16 1.97 -0.41
N LYS A 3 -18.72 1.08 -1.30
CA LYS A 3 -18.69 -0.37 -1.06
C LYS A 3 -17.34 -0.93 -1.49
N LEU A 4 -16.52 -1.28 -0.50
CA LEU A 4 -15.24 -1.97 -0.71
C LEU A 4 -15.50 -3.48 -0.86
N ILE A 5 -15.02 -4.06 -1.96
CA ILE A 5 -15.16 -5.49 -2.25
C ILE A 5 -13.77 -6.04 -2.57
N LEU A 6 -13.36 -7.09 -1.86
CA LEU A 6 -12.11 -7.80 -2.15
C LEU A 6 -12.16 -8.46 -3.54
N SER A 7 -11.03 -8.49 -4.25
CA SER A 7 -10.94 -9.04 -5.61
C SER A 7 -11.53 -10.45 -5.75
N LYS A 8 -11.33 -11.30 -4.73
CA LYS A 8 -11.86 -12.66 -4.66
C LYS A 8 -13.39 -12.75 -4.55
N ASN A 9 -14.05 -11.69 -4.10
CA ASN A 9 -15.50 -11.61 -3.89
C ASN A 9 -16.21 -10.81 -4.99
N LEU A 10 -15.48 -10.29 -5.98
CA LEU A 10 -16.07 -9.58 -7.11
C LEU A 10 -16.79 -10.54 -8.04
N THR A 11 -18.04 -10.20 -8.41
CA THR A 11 -18.78 -10.95 -9.43
C THR A 11 -18.22 -10.66 -10.82
N LYS A 12 -18.56 -11.49 -11.82
CA LYS A 12 -18.13 -11.27 -13.20
C LYS A 12 -18.65 -9.95 -13.75
N GLU A 13 -19.87 -9.58 -13.41
CA GLU A 13 -20.54 -8.34 -13.83
C GLU A 13 -19.81 -7.12 -13.23
N GLN A 14 -19.41 -7.20 -11.97
CA GLN A 14 -18.64 -6.14 -11.31
C GLN A 14 -17.25 -5.97 -11.94
N LYS A 15 -16.59 -7.08 -12.32
CA LYS A 15 -15.30 -7.01 -13.02
C LYS A 15 -15.42 -6.35 -14.39
N GLN A 16 -16.50 -6.58 -15.12
CA GLN A 16 -16.73 -5.95 -16.43
C GLN A 16 -16.94 -4.43 -16.35
N GLN A 17 -17.35 -3.90 -15.20
CA GLN A 17 -17.55 -2.46 -14.99
C GLN A 17 -16.26 -1.71 -14.63
N VAL A 18 -15.17 -2.43 -14.36
CA VAL A 18 -13.89 -1.88 -13.88
C VAL A 18 -12.84 -1.99 -14.98
N ILE A 19 -12.22 -0.86 -15.31
CA ILE A 19 -11.08 -0.79 -16.20
C ILE A 19 -9.83 -0.79 -15.33
N LEU A 20 -8.92 -1.74 -15.58
CA LEU A 20 -7.65 -1.81 -14.89
C LEU A 20 -6.63 -0.88 -15.55
N THR A 21 -5.64 -0.45 -14.77
CA THR A 21 -4.49 0.29 -15.26
C THR A 21 -3.74 -0.53 -16.30
N SER A 22 -3.20 0.12 -17.33
CA SER A 22 -2.43 -0.56 -18.39
C SER A 22 -1.33 -1.46 -17.80
N GLY A 23 -1.24 -2.69 -18.30
CA GLY A 23 -0.29 -3.70 -17.82
C GLY A 23 -0.68 -4.40 -16.51
N LYS A 24 -1.80 -4.05 -15.87
CA LYS A 24 -2.32 -4.74 -14.68
C LYS A 24 -3.40 -5.76 -15.04
N THR A 25 -3.44 -6.83 -14.27
CA THR A 25 -4.40 -7.92 -14.39
C THR A 25 -5.23 -8.06 -13.11
N TRP A 26 -6.29 -8.87 -13.13
CA TRP A 26 -7.09 -9.13 -11.93
C TRP A 26 -6.29 -9.82 -10.82
N ASP A 27 -5.18 -10.47 -11.15
CA ASP A 27 -4.26 -11.06 -10.18
C ASP A 27 -3.49 -9.97 -9.42
N ASP A 28 -3.33 -8.78 -9.99
CA ASP A 28 -2.72 -7.63 -9.35
C ASP A 28 -3.71 -6.85 -8.48
N VAL A 29 -5.01 -7.16 -8.51
CA VAL A 29 -6.03 -6.40 -7.77
C VAL A 29 -6.24 -7.00 -6.38
N VAL A 30 -6.17 -6.16 -5.36
CA VAL A 30 -6.50 -6.50 -3.97
C VAL A 30 -7.98 -6.28 -3.69
N ALA A 31 -8.49 -5.10 -4.05
CA ALA A 31 -9.88 -4.71 -3.82
C ALA A 31 -10.34 -3.64 -4.80
N VAL A 32 -11.66 -3.50 -4.94
CA VAL A 32 -12.29 -2.39 -5.66
C VAL A 32 -13.27 -1.70 -4.73
N ASN A 33 -13.18 -0.38 -4.65
CA ASN A 33 -14.13 0.46 -3.92
C ASN A 33 -15.11 1.07 -4.93
N PHE A 34 -16.36 0.61 -4.90
CA PHE A 34 -17.42 1.16 -5.74
C PHE A 34 -18.14 2.30 -5.01
N GLN A 35 -18.22 3.46 -5.66
CA GLN A 35 -19.09 4.54 -5.25
C GLN A 35 -20.44 4.38 -5.96
N LEU A 36 -21.48 4.00 -5.22
CA LEU A 36 -22.84 3.79 -5.73
C LEU A 36 -23.70 5.05 -5.56
N ARG A 37 -24.55 5.33 -6.55
CA ARG A 37 -25.66 6.30 -6.46
C ARG A 37 -26.80 5.76 -5.60
N LYS A 38 -27.80 6.60 -5.32
CA LYS A 38 -28.98 6.22 -4.52
C LYS A 38 -29.82 5.12 -5.19
N ASP A 39 -29.78 5.03 -6.52
CA ASP A 39 -30.46 4.00 -7.32
C ASP A 39 -29.69 2.68 -7.44
N GLY A 40 -28.51 2.57 -6.81
CA GLY A 40 -27.67 1.37 -6.85
C GLY A 40 -26.71 1.30 -8.04
N THR A 41 -26.75 2.25 -8.98
CA THR A 41 -25.80 2.29 -10.11
C THR A 41 -24.41 2.74 -9.65
N VAL A 42 -23.36 2.25 -10.33
CA VAL A 42 -21.99 2.70 -10.08
C VAL A 42 -21.82 4.13 -10.61
N ALA A 43 -21.45 5.05 -9.71
CA ALA A 43 -21.06 6.41 -10.04
C ALA A 43 -19.57 6.51 -10.38
N ASN A 44 -18.74 5.84 -9.59
CA ASN A 44 -17.29 5.82 -9.75
C ASN A 44 -16.71 4.56 -9.07
N TYR A 45 -15.44 4.27 -9.31
CA TYR A 45 -14.70 3.25 -8.59
C TYR A 45 -13.23 3.62 -8.42
N SER A 46 -12.57 3.03 -7.43
CA SER A 46 -11.12 3.01 -7.31
C SER A 46 -10.64 1.57 -7.14
N VAL A 47 -9.47 1.26 -7.69
CA VAL A 47 -8.88 -0.08 -7.65
C VAL A 47 -7.62 -0.04 -6.81
N ASP A 48 -7.58 -0.88 -5.79
CA ASP A 48 -6.39 -1.10 -4.97
C ASP A 48 -5.60 -2.26 -5.58
N TYR A 49 -4.37 -1.98 -6.00
CA TYR A 49 -3.47 -2.99 -6.55
C TYR A 49 -2.53 -3.54 -5.47
N LYS A 50 -2.01 -4.73 -5.71
CA LYS A 50 -0.85 -5.27 -5.02
C LYS A 50 0.29 -4.31 -5.26
N VAL A 51 0.91 -3.90 -4.16
CA VAL A 51 2.18 -3.19 -4.20
C VAL A 51 3.24 -4.25 -4.01
N ASP A 52 3.95 -4.58 -5.09
CA ASP A 52 5.15 -5.39 -4.97
C ASP A 52 6.21 -4.50 -4.32
N ALA A 53 6.62 -4.84 -3.10
CA ALA A 53 7.81 -4.24 -2.51
C ALA A 53 8.99 -4.59 -3.41
N THR A 54 9.57 -3.59 -4.07
CA THR A 54 10.76 -3.78 -4.87
C THR A 54 11.96 -4.04 -3.96
N SER A 55 13.04 -4.62 -4.50
CA SER A 55 14.30 -4.74 -3.75
C SER A 55 14.81 -3.39 -3.25
N GLY A 56 14.53 -2.30 -3.99
CA GLY A 56 14.81 -0.93 -3.57
C GLY A 56 14.04 -0.52 -2.32
N ASP A 57 12.76 -0.89 -2.22
CA ASP A 57 11.92 -0.57 -1.05
C ASP A 57 12.42 -1.27 0.22
N VAL A 58 12.95 -2.49 0.08
CA VAL A 58 13.56 -3.22 1.21
C VAL A 58 14.85 -2.52 1.65
N VAL A 59 15.74 -2.15 0.73
CA VAL A 59 16.98 -1.44 1.05
C VAL A 59 16.68 -0.09 1.71
N ASP A 60 15.66 0.61 1.24
CA ASP A 60 15.22 1.87 1.84
C ASP A 60 14.64 1.65 3.24
N ALA A 61 13.81 0.63 3.43
CA ALA A 61 13.33 0.25 4.76
C ALA A 61 14.49 -0.07 5.71
N MET A 62 15.52 -0.80 5.27
CA MET A 62 16.69 -1.10 6.09
C MET A 62 17.47 0.17 6.46
N ASN A 63 17.69 1.08 5.50
CA ASN A 63 18.32 2.37 5.77
C ASN A 63 17.50 3.18 6.80
N LEU A 64 16.18 3.19 6.65
CA LEU A 64 15.28 3.90 7.55
C LEU A 64 15.24 3.30 8.95
N LEU A 65 15.38 1.98 9.11
CA LEU A 65 15.25 1.32 10.40
C LEU A 65 16.59 1.22 11.15
N PHE A 66 17.70 1.03 10.45
CA PHE A 66 18.96 0.63 11.08
C PHE A 66 20.10 1.65 10.93
N THR A 67 20.01 2.62 10.00
CA THR A 67 21.09 3.59 9.77
C THR A 67 20.94 4.87 10.59
N ASP A 68 22.04 5.61 10.76
CA ASP A 68 22.03 6.93 11.40
C ASP A 68 21.12 7.93 10.65
N LYS A 69 20.34 8.73 11.40
CA LYS A 69 19.36 9.67 10.84
C LYS A 69 19.99 10.84 10.07
N HIS A 70 21.28 11.09 10.26
CA HIS A 70 22.04 12.15 9.57
C HIS A 70 22.80 11.62 8.35
N SER A 71 22.72 10.32 8.05
CA SER A 71 23.39 9.75 6.87
C SER A 71 22.71 10.16 5.57
N LYS A 72 23.48 10.24 4.48
CA LYS A 72 22.94 10.48 3.14
C LYS A 72 21.96 9.38 2.71
N SER A 73 22.29 8.11 3.00
CA SER A 73 21.42 6.97 2.64
C SER A 73 20.08 7.04 3.36
N TYR A 74 20.05 7.46 4.62
CA TYR A 74 18.83 7.66 5.39
C TYR A 74 17.96 8.78 4.79
N GLN A 75 18.57 9.94 4.50
CA GLN A 75 17.83 11.07 3.94
C GLN A 75 17.27 10.74 2.55
N SER A 76 18.04 10.04 1.72
CA SER A 76 17.58 9.56 0.41
C SER A 76 16.44 8.54 0.53
N ALA A 77 16.56 7.54 1.42
CA ALA A 77 15.52 6.54 1.64
C ALA A 77 14.23 7.16 2.20
N LYS A 78 14.33 8.15 3.10
CA LYS A 78 13.17 8.88 3.63
C LYS A 78 12.41 9.63 2.53
N ASN A 79 13.13 10.26 1.62
CA ASN A 79 12.53 10.97 0.50
C ASN A 79 11.86 10.00 -0.48
N ARG A 80 12.48 8.86 -0.78
CA ARG A 80 11.92 7.84 -1.69
C ARG A 80 10.70 7.14 -1.10
N ALA A 81 10.77 6.72 0.17
CA ALA A 81 9.68 6.04 0.85
C ALA A 81 8.51 6.97 1.22
N ASN A 82 8.70 8.29 1.14
CA ASN A 82 7.69 9.31 1.47
C ASN A 82 7.04 9.11 2.85
N VAL A 83 7.85 8.81 3.86
CA VAL A 83 7.39 8.55 5.24
C VAL A 83 7.81 9.67 6.20
N SER A 84 6.98 9.91 7.20
CA SER A 84 7.28 10.88 8.25
C SER A 84 8.32 10.36 9.25
N GLN A 85 9.00 11.30 9.93
CA GLN A 85 9.93 10.96 11.02
C GLN A 85 9.26 10.19 12.16
N GLY A 86 7.99 10.51 12.45
CA GLY A 86 7.21 9.85 13.51
C GLY A 86 6.92 8.39 13.19
N GLN A 87 6.60 8.07 11.92
CA GLN A 87 6.41 6.70 11.45
C GLN A 87 7.73 5.90 11.57
N ILE A 88 8.85 6.47 11.14
CA ILE A 88 10.17 5.82 11.24
C ILE A 88 10.55 5.56 12.70
N ASN A 89 10.39 6.54 13.59
CA ASN A 89 10.73 6.38 15.00
C ASN A 89 9.85 5.35 15.70
N SER A 90 8.55 5.32 15.36
CA SER A 90 7.62 4.31 15.88
C SER A 90 8.05 2.90 15.46
N ALA A 91 8.40 2.71 14.19
CA ALA A 91 8.88 1.42 13.67
C ALA A 91 10.19 0.99 14.34
N ARG A 92 11.17 1.89 14.51
CA ARG A 92 12.42 1.61 15.24
C ARG A 92 12.18 1.19 16.69
N ARG A 93 11.17 1.78 17.35
CA ARG A 93 10.81 1.44 18.73
C ARG A 93 10.24 0.03 18.84
N LEU A 94 9.36 -0.36 17.92
CA LEU A 94 8.79 -1.72 17.89
C LEU A 94 9.91 -2.77 17.76
N LEU A 95 10.82 -2.59 16.81
CA LEU A 95 11.97 -3.48 16.62
C LEU A 95 12.89 -3.59 17.84
N LYS A 96 13.03 -2.52 18.62
CA LYS A 96 13.84 -2.55 19.86
C LYS A 96 13.14 -3.29 20.99
N ASN A 97 11.81 -3.24 21.05
CA ASN A 97 11.03 -3.89 22.09
C ASN A 97 10.93 -5.40 21.84
N GLU A 98 10.79 -5.84 20.58
CA GLU A 98 10.83 -7.27 20.23
C GLU A 98 12.16 -7.93 20.62
N LYS A 99 13.28 -7.19 20.60
CA LYS A 99 14.59 -7.71 21.05
C LYS A 99 14.73 -7.91 22.56
N LYS A 100 13.78 -7.44 23.37
CA LYS A 100 13.84 -7.56 24.84
C LYS A 100 13.02 -8.73 25.39
N GLU A 101 12.19 -9.36 24.56
CA GLU A 101 11.28 -10.45 24.96
C GLU A 101 11.73 -11.82 24.42
N GLY A 102 12.93 -11.90 23.82
CA GLY A 102 13.53 -13.14 23.30
C GLY A 102 14.79 -13.56 24.05
#